data_AF-A0A3M6KC48-F1
#
_entry.id   AF-A0A3M6KC48-F1
#
_cell.length_a   1.000
_cell.length_b   1.000
_cell.length_c   1.000
_cell.angle_alpha   90.00
_cell.angle_beta   90.00
_cell.angle_gamma   90.00
#
_symmetry.space_group_name_H-M   'P 1'
#
loop_
_entity.id
_entity.type
_entity.pdbx_description
1 polymer ?
#
loop_
_entity_poly.entity_id
_entity_poly.type
_entity_poly.pdbx_seq_one_letter_code
_entity_poly.pdbx_strand_id
1 'polypeptide(L)' 'VTTDSTFLDRQYTVFGEVTEGMDVADKIVNLDRDGNDCPLEKVEMTHVTVSE' A
#
# COMPACT_ATOMS: atom_id res chain seq x y z
N VAL A 1 -6.95 5.61 -9.45
CA VAL A 1 -7.49 4.24 -9.54
C VAL A 1 -6.32 3.28 -9.40
N THR A 2 -6.20 2.63 -8.24
CA THR A 2 -5.27 1.53 -7.98
C THR A 2 -5.95 0.24 -8.45
N THR A 3 -5.90 -0.03 -9.75
CA THR A 3 -6.43 -1.28 -10.36
C THR A 3 -5.33 -2.31 -10.48
N ASP A 4 -5.73 -3.56 -10.73
CA ASP A 4 -4.88 -4.68 -11.13
C ASP A 4 -3.74 -4.23 -12.05
N SER A 5 -2.52 -4.39 -11.54
CA SER A 5 -1.29 -3.95 -12.20
C SER A 5 -0.60 -5.13 -12.89
N THR A 6 -1.33 -5.83 -13.77
CA THR A 6 -0.85 -7.02 -14.49
C THR A 6 0.40 -6.76 -15.33
N PHE A 7 0.70 -5.50 -15.65
CA PHE A 7 1.92 -5.08 -16.32
C PHE A 7 3.20 -5.31 -15.49
N LEU A 8 3.08 -5.56 -14.18
CA LEU A 8 4.18 -5.88 -13.27
C LEU A 8 4.44 -7.39 -13.16
N ASP A 9 3.58 -8.23 -13.74
CA ASP A 9 3.71 -9.68 -13.69
C ASP A 9 5.05 -10.14 -14.24
N ARG A 10 5.72 -11.04 -13.52
CA ARG A 10 7.06 -11.59 -13.86
C ARG A 10 8.19 -10.55 -13.81
N GLN A 11 7.91 -9.29 -13.48
CA GLN A 11 8.92 -8.26 -13.20
C GLN A 11 9.16 -8.11 -11.68
N TYR A 12 8.14 -8.39 -10.88
CA TYR A 12 8.20 -8.33 -9.41
C TYR A 12 7.69 -9.63 -8.79
N THR A 13 8.37 -10.07 -7.74
CA THR A 13 7.96 -11.26 -6.96
C THR A 13 6.85 -10.87 -5.99
N VAL A 14 5.69 -11.50 -6.13
CA VAL A 14 4.61 -11.41 -5.14
C VAL A 14 4.98 -12.30 -3.95
N PHE A 15 5.09 -11.71 -2.76
CA PHE A 15 5.47 -12.42 -1.52
C PHE A 15 4.33 -12.55 -0.50
N GLY A 16 3.20 -11.89 -0.73
CA GLY A 16 2.04 -11.91 0.15
C GLY A 16 0.89 -11.08 -0.41
N GLU A 17 -0.28 -11.22 0.21
CA GLU A 17 -1.49 -10.45 -0.08
C GLU A 17 -2.08 -9.89 1.22
N VAL A 18 -2.85 -8.80 1.10
CA VAL A 18 -3.57 -8.22 2.24
C VAL A 18 -4.90 -8.97 2.38
N THR A 19 -5.05 -9.76 3.44
CA THR A 19 -6.29 -10.50 3.70
C THR A 19 -7.35 -9.67 4.40
N GLU A 20 -6.94 -8.69 5.21
CA GLU A 20 -7.82 -7.80 5.98
C GLU A 20 -7.24 -6.37 6.02
N GLY A 21 -8.11 -5.36 6.11
CA GLY A 21 -7.69 -3.96 6.23
C GLY A 21 -7.33 -3.28 4.89
N MET A 22 -7.79 -3.81 3.76
CA MET A 22 -7.56 -3.19 2.45
C MET A 22 -8.19 -1.79 2.33
N ASP A 23 -9.24 -1.51 3.11
CA ASP A 23 -9.85 -0.18 3.23
C ASP A 23 -8.90 0.87 3.82
N VAL A 24 -7.95 0.45 4.67
CA VAL A 24 -6.93 1.34 5.24
C VAL A 24 -5.93 1.74 4.16
N ALA A 25 -5.50 0.79 3.33
CA ALA A 25 -4.65 1.09 2.17
C ALA A 25 -5.36 2.03 1.18
N ASP A 26 -6.66 1.85 0.95
CA ASP A 26 -7.48 2.76 0.14
C ASP A 26 -7.58 4.17 0.76
N LYS A 27 -7.65 4.29 2.10
CA LYS A 27 -7.61 5.60 2.77
C LYS A 27 -6.25 6.27 2.57
N ILE A 28 -5.16 5.53 2.69
CA ILE A 28 -3.79 6.04 2.55
C ILE A 28 -3.55 6.62 1.15
N VAL A 29 -3.99 5.92 0.09
CA VAL A 29 -3.80 6.42 -1.29
C VAL A 29 -4.61 7.68 -1.61
N ASN A 30 -5.67 7.95 -0.84
CA ASN A 30 -6.53 9.12 -0.98
C ASN A 30 -6.11 10.31 -0.09
N LEU A 31 -5.01 10.19 0.67
CA LEU A 31 -4.47 11.31 1.43
C LEU A 31 -3.94 12.42 0.51
N ASP A 32 -3.99 13.64 1.03
CA ASP A 32 -3.38 14.79 0.37
C ASP A 32 -1.87 14.57 0.25
N ARG A 33 -1.36 14.76 -0.96
CA ARG A 33 0.03 14.48 -1.35
C ARG A 33 0.63 15.67 -2.08
N ASP A 34 1.95 15.78 -2.03
CA ASP A 34 2.68 16.78 -2.79
C ASP A 34 2.86 16.37 -4.28
N GLY A 35 3.59 17.18 -5.04
CA GLY A 35 3.86 16.92 -6.46
C GLY A 35 4.77 15.71 -6.73
N ASN A 36 5.32 15.06 -5.71
CA ASN A 36 6.16 13.86 -5.80
C ASN A 36 5.44 12.61 -5.26
N ASP A 37 4.11 12.65 -5.13
CA ASP A 37 3.30 11.59 -4.51
C ASP A 37 3.65 11.32 -3.03
N CYS A 38 4.30 12.25 -2.34
CA CYS A 38 4.58 12.14 -0.91
C CYS A 38 3.38 12.66 -0.11
N PRO A 39 2.76 11.85 0.77
CA PRO A 39 1.70 12.32 1.65
C PRO A 39 2.15 13.52 2.51
N LEU A 40 1.31 14.55 2.59
CA LEU A 40 1.57 15.73 3.43
C LEU A 40 1.53 15.37 4.92
N GLU A 41 0.66 14.44 5.28
CA GLU A 41 0.63 13.82 6.59
C GLU A 41 1.36 12.47 6.55
N LYS A 42 2.35 12.31 7.44
CA LYS A 42 3.18 11.13 7.45
C LYS A 42 2.40 9.91 7.95
N VAL A 43 2.35 8.86 7.12
CA VAL A 43 1.81 7.55 7.48
C VAL A 43 2.96 6.64 7.92
N GLU A 44 2.94 6.21 9.18
CA GLU A 44 4.00 5.39 9.77
C GLU A 44 3.49 4.01 10.19
N MET A 45 4.33 2.97 10.00
CA MET A 45 4.11 1.66 10.60
C MET A 45 4.65 1.66 12.03
N THR A 46 3.75 1.56 13.01
CA THR A 46 4.12 1.63 14.44
C THR A 46 4.50 0.29 15.04
N HIS A 47 3.86 -0.80 14.59
CA HIS A 47 4.10 -2.14 15.07
C HIS A 47 3.87 -3.18 13.97
N VAL A 48 4.71 -4.21 13.93
CA VAL A 48 4.57 -5.35 13.02
C VAL A 48 4.71 -6.62 13.85
N THR A 49 3.71 -7.49 13.77
CA THR A 49 3.70 -8.79 14.46
C THR A 49 3.70 -9.90 13.42
N VAL A 50 4.52 -10.92 13.64
CA VAL A 50 4.52 -12.14 12.83
C VAL A 50 4.03 -13.28 13.72
N SER A 51 2.92 -13.91 13.35
CA SER A 51 2.44 -15.13 13.99
C SER A 51 3.15 -16.36 13.40
N GLU A 52 3.45 -17.34 14.24
CA GLU A 52 3.98 -18.65 13.83
C GLU A 52 2.93 -19.55 13.16
#